data_AF-A0A940SJG6-F1
#
_entry.id   AF-A0A940SJG6-F1
#
_cell.length_a   1.000
_cell.length_b   1.000
_cell.length_c   1.000
_cell.angle_alpha   90.00
_cell.angle_beta   90.00
_cell.angle_gamma   90.00
#
_symmetry.space_group_name_H-M   'P 1'
#
loop_
_entity.id
_entity.type
_entity.pdbx_description
1 polymer ?
#
loop_
_entity_poly.entity_id
_entity_poly.type
_entity_poly.pdbx_seq_one_letter_code
_entity_poly.pdbx_strand_id
1 'polypeptide(L)'
;MAERATETTRQAVEYLNSLGKPAGQAKVLVVGMECSGRCTPKRPCTLRSLRSCGVLVDFYDRRLPEAGCGGLRARGINRLTPEALGRYDMVILQQPCSRQEYSWIEASARQLLDNRPNRKDCII
;
A
#
# COMPACT_ATOMS: atom_id res chain seq x y z
N MET A 1 -0.12 -4.30 -15.25
CA MET A 1 -0.88 -4.28 -13.98
C MET A 1 -0.49 -5.41 -13.02
N ALA A 2 -0.53 -6.70 -13.41
CA ALA A 2 -0.11 -7.81 -12.53
C ALA A 2 1.37 -7.75 -12.10
N GLU A 3 2.23 -7.36 -13.03
CA GLU A 3 3.67 -7.20 -12.81
C GLU A 3 3.98 -6.07 -11.81
N ARG A 4 3.23 -4.97 -11.88
CA ARG A 4 3.41 -3.81 -11.01
C ARG A 4 3.14 -4.14 -9.54
N ALA A 5 2.03 -4.83 -9.24
CA ALA A 5 1.71 -5.22 -7.87
C ALA A 5 2.79 -6.13 -7.24
N THR A 6 3.39 -7.00 -8.05
CA THR A 6 4.47 -7.91 -7.63
C THR A 6 5.76 -7.13 -7.38
N GLU A 7 6.12 -6.22 -8.29
CA GLU A 7 7.31 -5.39 -8.15
C GLU A 7 7.22 -4.45 -6.95
N THR A 8 6.09 -3.75 -6.76
CA THR A 8 5.85 -2.91 -5.58
C THR A 8 5.96 -3.71 -4.29
N THR A 9 5.46 -4.95 -4.28
CA THR A 9 5.56 -5.83 -3.11
C THR A 9 7.02 -6.19 -2.82
N ARG A 10 7.77 -6.56 -3.86
CA ARG A 10 9.18 -6.89 -3.77
C ARG A 10 9.98 -5.72 -3.19
N GLN A 11 9.84 -4.54 -3.78
CA GLN A 11 10.50 -3.31 -3.33
C GLN A 11 10.16 -2.97 -1.87
N ALA A 12 8.87 -3.04 -1.49
CA ALA A 12 8.44 -2.75 -0.13
C ALA A 12 9.07 -3.73 0.88
N VAL A 13 9.05 -5.04 0.59
CA VAL A 13 9.60 -6.06 1.49
C VAL A 13 11.13 -5.96 1.58
N GLU A 14 11.82 -5.80 0.45
CA GLU A 14 13.28 -5.61 0.43
C GLU A 14 13.70 -4.39 1.27
N TYR A 15 12.98 -3.28 1.13
CA TYR A 15 13.24 -2.06 1.88
C TYR A 15 12.93 -2.20 3.39
N LEU A 16 11.78 -2.79 3.75
CA LEU A 16 11.46 -3.02 5.15
C LEU A 16 12.47 -3.94 5.82
N ASN A 17 12.91 -4.99 5.12
CA ASN A 17 13.95 -5.89 5.61
C ASN A 17 15.30 -5.18 5.78
N SER A 18 15.67 -4.24 4.88
CA SER A 18 16.92 -3.47 5.01
C SER A 18 16.91 -2.54 6.23
N LEU A 19 15.73 -2.12 6.68
CA LEU A 19 15.51 -1.40 7.94
C LEU A 19 15.45 -2.33 9.18
N GLY A 20 15.74 -3.62 9.03
CA GLY A 20 15.66 -4.61 10.10
C GLY A 20 14.22 -4.96 10.50
N LYS A 21 13.23 -4.65 9.65
CA LYS A 21 11.82 -4.90 9.93
C LYS A 21 11.30 -6.09 9.10
N PRO A 22 11.24 -7.31 9.68
CA PRO A 22 10.81 -8.48 8.94
C PRO A 22 9.34 -8.36 8.53
N ALA A 23 8.99 -8.92 7.38
CA ALA A 23 7.64 -8.82 6.79
C ALA A 23 6.51 -9.15 7.78
N GLY A 24 6.65 -10.21 8.58
CA GLY A 24 5.66 -10.61 9.59
C GLY A 24 5.39 -9.60 10.72
N GLN A 25 6.24 -8.59 10.87
CA GLN A 25 6.12 -7.52 11.88
C GLN A 25 5.87 -6.14 11.25
N ALA A 26 5.96 -6.03 9.92
CA ALA A 26 5.78 -4.77 9.22
C ALA A 26 4.29 -4.45 9.06
N LYS A 27 3.91 -3.21 9.39
CA LYS A 27 2.59 -2.66 9.10
C LYS A 27 2.66 -1.73 7.92
N VAL A 28 1.91 -2.03 6.86
CA VAL A 28 1.90 -1.25 5.61
C VAL A 28 0.49 -0.73 5.34
N LEU A 29 0.40 0.53 4.95
CA LEU A 29 -0.83 1.13 4.46
C LEU A 29 -0.76 1.32 2.95
N VAL A 30 -1.72 0.78 2.21
CA VAL A 30 -1.86 1.04 0.77
C VAL A 30 -2.89 2.14 0.54
N VAL A 31 -2.50 3.24 -0.10
CA VAL A 31 -3.34 4.38 -0.41
C VAL A 31 -3.71 4.37 -1.90
N GLY A 32 -5.01 4.24 -2.16
CA GLY A 32 -5.60 4.21 -3.49
C GLY A 32 -5.53 2.82 -4.11
N MET A 33 -6.51 1.97 -3.83
CA MET A 33 -6.52 0.61 -4.31
C MET A 33 -6.88 0.56 -5.80
N GLU A 34 -6.04 -0.06 -6.63
CA GLU A 34 -6.36 -0.29 -8.05
C GLU A 34 -7.39 -1.42 -8.26
N CYS A 35 -7.68 -2.24 -7.24
CA CYS A 35 -8.50 -3.44 -7.41
C CYS A 35 -9.99 -3.20 -7.10
N SER A 36 -10.70 -2.51 -7.99
CA SER A 36 -12.16 -2.46 -8.01
C SER A 36 -12.75 -3.76 -8.58
N GLY A 37 -12.64 -4.85 -7.82
CA GLY A 37 -13.62 -5.93 -7.89
C GLY A 37 -13.20 -7.30 -8.41
N ARG A 38 -12.03 -7.52 -9.05
CA ARG A 38 -11.57 -8.90 -9.38
C ARG A 38 -10.06 -9.04 -9.41
N CYS A 39 -9.49 -9.32 -8.25
CA CYS A 39 -8.10 -9.74 -8.16
C CYS A 39 -8.05 -11.26 -8.29
N THR A 40 -7.28 -11.76 -9.25
CA THR A 40 -7.13 -13.20 -9.53
C THR A 40 -5.68 -13.62 -9.27
N PRO A 41 -5.36 -14.92 -9.16
CA PRO A 41 -3.96 -15.35 -9.08
C PRO A 41 -3.09 -14.82 -10.23
N LYS A 42 -3.66 -14.64 -11.43
CA LYS A 42 -2.98 -14.06 -12.60
C LYS A 42 -2.92 -12.53 -12.61
N ARG A 43 -3.66 -11.86 -11.72
CA ARG A 43 -3.72 -10.41 -11.54
C ARG A 43 -3.82 -10.08 -10.05
N PRO A 44 -2.73 -10.28 -9.29
CA PRO A 44 -2.74 -10.05 -7.87
C PRO A 44 -2.89 -8.55 -7.58
N CYS A 45 -3.63 -8.25 -6.51
CA CYS A 45 -3.68 -6.91 -5.95
C CYS A 45 -2.49 -6.74 -4.99
N THR A 46 -1.91 -5.53 -4.87
CA THR A 46 -0.78 -5.27 -3.95
C THR A 46 -1.10 -5.68 -2.52
N LEU A 47 -2.35 -5.48 -2.07
CA LEU A 47 -2.82 -5.96 -0.76
C LEU A 47 -2.66 -7.47 -0.58
N ARG A 48 -2.99 -8.29 -1.59
CA ARG A 48 -2.84 -9.75 -1.52
C ARG A 48 -1.39 -10.16 -1.61
N SER A 49 -0.61 -9.53 -2.49
CA SER A 49 0.80 -9.83 -2.65
C SER A 49 1.56 -9.58 -1.34
N LEU A 50 1.40 -8.41 -0.73
CA LEU A 50 2.01 -8.10 0.57
C LEU A 50 1.55 -9.04 1.68
N ARG A 51 0.25 -9.32 1.78
CA ARG A 51 -0.26 -10.27 2.79
C ARG A 51 0.27 -11.70 2.57
N SER A 52 0.48 -12.13 1.33
CA SER A 52 1.10 -13.43 1.06
C SER A 52 2.57 -13.52 1.48
N CYS A 53 3.24 -12.37 1.64
CA CYS A 53 4.56 -12.26 2.25
C CYS A 53 4.52 -12.15 3.79
N GLY A 54 3.33 -12.23 4.40
CA GLY A 54 3.15 -12.11 5.85
C GLY A 54 3.03 -10.68 6.37
N VAL A 55 3.02 -9.68 5.49
CA VAL A 55 2.89 -8.26 5.88
C VAL A 55 1.51 -7.98 6.46
N LEU A 56 1.44 -7.18 7.53
CA LEU A 56 0.19 -6.65 8.06
C LEU A 56 -0.22 -5.46 7.19
N VAL A 57 -1.26 -5.63 6.39
CA VAL A 57 -1.66 -4.64 5.38
C VAL A 57 -3.05 -4.12 5.66
N ASP A 58 -3.14 -2.80 5.79
CA ASP A 58 -4.38 -2.03 5.71
C ASP A 58 -4.41 -1.23 4.40
N PHE A 59 -5.58 -0.73 4.03
CA PHE A 59 -5.70 0.14 2.87
C PHE A 59 -6.66 1.29 3.12
N TYR A 60 -6.48 2.36 2.36
CA TYR A 60 -7.39 3.49 2.29
C TYR A 60 -7.71 3.77 0.82
N ASP A 61 -8.99 3.80 0.50
CA ASP A 61 -9.48 4.26 -0.79
C ASP A 61 -10.82 5.00 -0.58
N ARG A 62 -10.94 6.20 -1.15
CA ARG A 62 -12.14 7.04 -0.99
C ARG A 62 -13.38 6.45 -1.64
N ARG A 63 -13.20 5.64 -2.67
CA ARG A 63 -14.27 5.08 -3.52
C ARG A 63 -14.54 3.61 -3.18
N LEU A 64 -13.63 2.96 -2.45
CA LEU A 64 -13.70 1.55 -2.13
C LEU A 64 -13.58 1.33 -0.61
N PRO A 65 -14.71 1.32 0.14
CA PRO A 65 -14.68 1.12 1.59
C PRO A 65 -14.33 -0.32 1.99
N GLU A 66 -14.58 -1.28 1.11
CA GLU A 66 -14.27 -2.69 1.32
C GLU A 66 -13.66 -3.29 0.05
N ALA A 67 -12.57 -4.03 0.19
CA ALA A 67 -11.87 -4.69 -0.90
C ALA A 67 -12.06 -6.22 -0.81
N GLY A 68 -12.45 -6.82 -1.94
CA GLY A 68 -12.51 -8.26 -2.13
C GLY A 68 -11.40 -8.75 -3.06
N CYS A 69 -10.47 -9.58 -2.57
CA CYS A 69 -9.33 -10.07 -3.35
C CYS A 69 -9.19 -11.60 -3.18
N GLY A 70 -9.87 -12.37 -4.05
CA GLY A 70 -9.78 -13.83 -4.12
C GLY A 70 -10.10 -14.55 -2.80
N GLY A 71 -11.25 -14.27 -2.21
CA GLY A 71 -11.72 -14.83 -0.94
C GLY A 71 -11.37 -13.97 0.29
N LEU A 72 -10.35 -13.10 0.18
CA LEU A 72 -10.04 -12.13 1.22
C LEU A 72 -11.02 -10.96 1.15
N ARG A 73 -11.69 -10.66 2.27
CA ARG A 73 -12.38 -9.40 2.50
C ARG A 73 -11.53 -8.57 3.45
N ALA A 74 -11.22 -7.35 3.05
CA ALA A 74 -10.56 -6.38 3.92
C ALA A 74 -11.42 -5.11 3.93
N ARG A 75 -11.69 -4.58 5.13
CA ARG A 75 -12.30 -3.26 5.28
C ARG A 75 -11.19 -2.23 5.27
N GLY A 76 -11.36 -1.18 4.46
CA GLY A 76 -10.42 -0.07 4.43
C GLY A 76 -10.53 0.76 5.70
N ILE A 77 -9.49 1.53 6.02
CA ILE A 77 -9.59 2.53 7.07
C ILE A 77 -10.53 3.65 6.59
N ASN A 78 -11.35 4.18 7.50
CA ASN A 78 -12.37 5.16 7.12
C ASN A 78 -11.80 6.56 6.85
N ARG A 79 -10.69 6.91 7.50
CA ARG A 79 -10.11 8.26 7.43
C ARG A 79 -8.60 8.20 7.44
N LEU A 80 -8.00 8.84 6.44
CA LEU A 80 -6.57 9.09 6.39
C LEU A 80 -6.27 10.34 7.22
N THR A 81 -5.45 10.19 8.27
CA THR A 81 -5.02 11.26 9.18
C THR A 81 -3.52 11.14 9.44
N PRO A 82 -2.80 12.22 9.78
CA PRO A 82 -1.38 12.14 10.14
C PRO A 82 -1.09 11.10 11.23
N GLU A 83 -1.96 11.02 12.25
CA GLU A 83 -1.84 10.08 13.36
C GLU A 83 -2.04 8.63 12.91
N ALA A 84 -2.92 8.40 11.92
CA ALA A 84 -3.08 7.09 11.32
C ALA A 84 -1.83 6.71 10.51
N LEU A 85 -1.31 7.63 9.68
CA LEU A 85 -0.12 7.38 8.84
C LEU A 85 1.11 7.03 9.68
N GLY A 86 1.35 7.74 10.78
CA GLY A 86 2.51 7.51 11.66
C GLY A 86 2.52 6.16 12.40
N ARG A 87 1.42 5.39 12.35
CA ARG A 87 1.31 4.03 12.91
C ARG A 87 1.82 2.94 11.98
N TYR A 88 1.97 3.24 10.70
CA TYR A 88 2.48 2.32 9.69
C TYR A 88 3.97 2.52 9.51
N ASP A 89 4.65 1.43 9.20
CA ASP A 89 6.08 1.41 8.91
C ASP A 89 6.37 1.89 7.50
N MET A 90 5.42 1.66 6.59
CA MET A 90 5.47 2.16 5.23
C MET A 90 4.07 2.50 4.73
N VAL A 91 3.99 3.55 3.94
CA VAL A 91 2.81 3.93 3.16
C VAL A 91 3.14 3.71 1.69
N ILE A 92 2.28 3.01 0.97
CA ILE A 92 2.40 2.79 -0.48
C ILE A 92 1.32 3.61 -1.17
N LEU A 93 1.73 4.60 -1.96
CA LEU A 93 0.82 5.46 -2.69
C LEU A 93 0.68 4.98 -4.13
N GLN A 94 -0.53 4.58 -4.54
CA GLN A 94 -0.76 4.00 -5.88
C GLN A 94 -1.66 4.85 -6.77
N GLN A 95 -2.50 5.71 -6.19
CA GLN A 95 -3.36 6.60 -6.97
C GLN A 95 -2.87 8.05 -6.94
N PRO A 96 -3.16 8.84 -8.00
CA PRO A 96 -3.00 10.28 -7.98
C PRO A 96 -3.75 10.90 -6.80
N CYS A 97 -3.09 11.81 -6.10
CA CYS A 97 -3.66 12.61 -5.02
C CYS A 97 -3.30 14.08 -5.27
N SER A 98 -4.00 15.01 -4.62
CA SER A 98 -3.69 16.43 -4.73
C SER A 98 -2.28 16.72 -4.19
N ARG A 99 -1.70 17.86 -4.59
CA ARG A 99 -0.39 18.30 -4.06
C ARG A 99 -0.42 18.46 -2.54
N GLN A 100 -1.53 18.99 -2.03
CA GLN A 100 -1.73 19.11 -0.59
C GLN A 100 -1.77 17.73 0.06
N GLU A 101 -2.50 16.78 -0.53
CA GLU A 101 -2.57 15.40 -0.05
C GLU A 101 -1.22 14.71 0.02
N TYR A 102 -0.47 14.81 -1.06
CA TYR A 102 0.85 14.26 -1.14
C TYR A 102 1.78 14.84 -0.05
N SER A 103 1.79 16.16 0.10
CA SER A 103 2.69 16.85 1.02
C SER A 103 2.49 16.43 2.48
N TRP A 104 1.24 16.24 2.92
CA TRP A 104 1.02 15.80 4.30
C TRP A 104 1.20 14.28 4.47
N ILE A 105 0.96 13.47 3.43
CA ILE A 105 1.28 12.04 3.46
C ILE A 105 2.79 11.85 3.63
N GLU A 106 3.58 12.52 2.79
CA GLU A 106 5.04 12.50 2.83
C GLU A 106 5.57 12.98 4.19
N ALA A 107 5.01 14.06 4.74
CA ALA A 107 5.44 14.58 6.04
C ALA A 107 5.05 13.69 7.24
N SER A 108 4.05 12.81 7.10
CA SER A 108 3.51 12.01 8.22
C SER A 108 3.86 10.53 8.14
N ALA A 109 4.19 10.03 6.95
CA ALA A 109 4.59 8.65 6.75
C ALA A 109 6.00 8.43 7.32
N ARG A 110 6.24 7.27 7.94
CA ARG A 110 7.60 6.89 8.35
C ARG A 110 8.49 6.61 7.15
N GLN A 111 7.90 5.96 6.15
CA GLN A 111 8.50 5.59 4.88
C GLN A 111 7.41 5.70 3.81
N LEU A 112 7.71 6.28 2.66
CA LEU A 112 6.76 6.42 1.56
C LEU A 112 7.29 5.75 0.30
N LEU A 113 6.57 4.76 -0.21
CA LEU A 113 6.79 4.18 -1.54
C LEU A 113 5.77 4.79 -2.50
N ASP A 114 6.22 5.72 -3.34
CA ASP A 114 5.38 6.33 -4.38
C ASP A 114 5.39 5.46 -5.64
N ASN A 115 4.30 4.74 -5.87
CA ASN A 115 4.06 3.87 -7.01
C ASN A 115 2.88 4.40 -7.86
N ARG A 116 2.70 5.72 -7.95
CA ARG A 116 1.67 6.31 -8.81
C ARG A 116 2.01 6.11 -10.29
N PRO A 117 1.01 5.90 -11.18
CA PRO A 117 1.25 5.94 -12.62
C PRO A 117 1.82 7.33 -12.98
N ASN A 118 2.94 7.36 -13.71
CA ASN A 118 3.72 8.56 -14.11
C ASN A 118 4.73 9.12 -13.08
N ARG A 119 4.94 8.45 -11.94
CA ARG A 119 6.16 8.62 -11.14
C ARG A 119 7.00 7.34 -11.27
N LYS A 120 8.33 7.48 -11.33
CA LYS A 120 9.22 6.32 -11.12
C LYS A 120 9.07 5.90 -9.65
N ASP A 121 9.07 4.59 -9.41
CA ASP A 121 8.97 4.02 -8.06
C ASP A 121 10.09 4.60 -7.19
N CYS A 122 9.74 5.53 -6.32
CA CYS A 122 10.68 6.24 -5.47
C CYS A 122 10.29 5.98 -4.02
N ILE A 123 11.25 5.46 -3.25
CA ILE A 123 11.16 5.38 -1.80
C ILE A 123 11.71 6.68 -1.25
N ILE A 124 10.90 7.36 -0.43
CA ILE A 124 11.19 8.65 0.20
C ILE A 124 11.12 8.47 1.71
#